data_AF-A0A7D9N2P6-F1
#
_entry.id   AF-A0A7D9N2P6-F1
#
_cell.length_a   1.000
_cell.length_b   1.000
_cell.length_c   1.000
_cell.angle_alpha   90.00
_cell.angle_beta   90.00
_cell.angle_gamma   90.00
#
_symmetry.space_group_name_H-M   'P 1'
#
loop_
_entity.id
_entity.type
_entity.pdbx_description
1 polymer ?
#
loop_
_entity_poly.entity_id
_entity_poly.type
_entity_poly.pdbx_seq_one_letter_code
_entity_poly.pdbx_strand_id
1 'polypeptide(L)'
;MQETSLAELQSHSQQLIELTAAQAANEARYWLIENDVAKLQTLVDNLAQHPLIDYSAIYDNYGRALVSAEPPSARAEKVFVLVEEVREEELIHGYLHIAINQPMLLAEPISVHEYLSYYGQFLLVFAILAGVLMTLTFNKWRYRRWRAPE
;
A
#
# COMPACT_ATOMS: atom_id res chain seq x y z
N MET A 1 20.72 -6.87 1.55
CA MET A 1 20.03 -5.99 2.51
C MET A 1 18.81 -5.29 1.92
N GLN A 2 18.72 -5.07 0.60
CA GLN A 2 17.51 -4.48 -0.04
C GLN A 2 16.35 -5.50 -0.19
N GLU A 3 16.63 -6.75 -0.54
CA GLU A 3 15.59 -7.78 -0.72
C GLU A 3 14.82 -8.13 0.55
N THR A 4 15.47 -8.05 1.71
CA THR A 4 14.83 -8.32 3.02
C THR A 4 13.77 -7.28 3.35
N SER A 5 13.97 -6.02 2.97
CA SER A 5 13.00 -4.94 3.26
C SER A 5 11.72 -5.03 2.43
N LEU A 6 11.82 -5.42 1.16
CA LEU A 6 10.65 -5.59 0.29
C LEU A 6 9.81 -6.79 0.70
N ALA A 7 10.46 -7.91 1.04
CA ALA A 7 9.77 -9.11 1.53
C ALA A 7 9.04 -8.86 2.86
N GLU A 8 9.66 -8.12 3.78
CA GLU A 8 9.06 -7.77 5.07
C GLU A 8 7.85 -6.83 4.91
N LEU A 9 7.94 -5.83 4.02
CA LEU A 9 6.81 -4.94 3.72
C LEU A 9 5.66 -5.65 3.03
N GLN A 10 5.96 -6.58 2.12
CA GLN A 10 4.95 -7.40 1.48
C GLN A 10 4.22 -8.27 2.52
N SER A 11 4.96 -8.92 3.41
CA SER A 11 4.38 -9.72 4.49
C SER A 11 3.52 -8.87 5.42
N HIS A 12 3.97 -7.67 5.77
CA HIS A 12 3.18 -6.76 6.60
C HIS A 12 1.87 -6.32 5.92
N SER A 13 1.93 -5.98 4.63
CA SER A 13 0.75 -5.59 3.86
C SER A 13 -0.27 -6.73 3.74
N GLN A 14 0.22 -7.97 3.57
CA GLN A 14 -0.62 -9.17 3.58
C GLN A 14 -1.30 -9.37 4.94
N GLN A 15 -0.58 -9.21 6.05
CA GLN A 15 -1.16 -9.31 7.40
C GLN A 15 -2.27 -8.27 7.63
N LEU A 16 -2.07 -7.02 7.19
CA LEU A 16 -3.10 -5.98 7.30
C LEU A 16 -4.35 -6.33 6.49
N ILE A 17 -4.17 -6.90 5.30
CA ILE A 17 -5.26 -7.39 4.46
C ILE A 17 -6.02 -8.51 5.16
N GLU A 18 -5.33 -9.52 5.68
CA GLU A 18 -5.95 -10.66 6.36
C GLU A 18 -6.76 -10.20 7.57
N LEU A 19 -6.22 -9.27 8.36
CA LEU A 19 -6.93 -8.66 9.48
C LEU A 19 -8.16 -7.88 9.04
N THR A 20 -8.05 -7.13 7.95
CA THR A 20 -9.18 -6.35 7.38
C THR A 20 -10.29 -7.30 6.90
N ALA A 21 -9.91 -8.39 6.22
CA ALA A 21 -10.86 -9.40 5.75
C ALA A 21 -11.54 -10.12 6.92
N ALA A 22 -10.78 -10.50 7.96
CA ALA A 22 -11.32 -11.11 9.17
C ALA A 22 -12.30 -10.17 9.91
N GLN A 23 -11.96 -8.88 10.00
CA GLN A 23 -12.85 -7.88 10.58
C GLN A 23 -14.12 -7.72 9.76
N ALA A 24 -14.01 -7.61 8.43
CA ALA A 24 -15.16 -7.49 7.55
C ALA A 24 -16.05 -8.76 7.57
N ALA A 25 -15.46 -9.95 7.66
CA ALA A 25 -16.20 -11.20 7.82
C ALA A 25 -16.97 -11.23 9.15
N ASN A 26 -16.34 -10.76 10.24
CA ASN A 26 -16.98 -10.64 11.54
C ASN A 26 -18.14 -9.63 11.55
N GLU A 27 -18.05 -8.55 10.78
CA GLU A 27 -19.13 -7.58 10.59
C GLU A 27 -20.26 -8.16 9.73
N ALA A 28 -19.89 -8.82 8.62
CA ALA A 28 -20.81 -9.51 7.72
C ALA A 28 -21.64 -10.58 8.44
N ARG A 29 -21.10 -11.25 9.47
CA ARG A 29 -21.83 -12.22 10.28
C ARG A 29 -23.13 -11.65 10.80
N TYR A 30 -23.08 -10.47 11.42
CA TYR A 30 -24.26 -9.87 12.05
C TYR A 30 -25.38 -9.64 11.02
N TRP A 31 -25.01 -9.15 9.84
CA TRP A 31 -26.00 -8.83 8.81
C TRP A 31 -26.44 -10.04 7.99
N LEU A 32 -25.61 -11.09 7.88
CA LEU A 32 -26.03 -12.38 7.32
C LEU A 32 -27.07 -13.06 8.20
N ILE A 33 -26.90 -13.00 9.53
CA ILE A 33 -27.88 -13.53 10.49
C ILE A 33 -29.18 -12.72 10.44
N GLU A 34 -29.09 -11.38 10.35
CA GLU A 34 -30.25 -10.49 10.22
C GLU A 34 -30.88 -10.50 8.81
N ASN A 35 -30.24 -11.15 7.83
CA ASN A 35 -30.59 -11.13 6.42
C ASN A 35 -30.72 -9.70 5.83
N ASP A 36 -29.87 -8.78 6.32
CA ASP A 36 -29.85 -7.37 5.93
C ASP A 36 -28.91 -7.15 4.73
N VAL A 37 -29.44 -7.44 3.54
CA VAL A 37 -28.72 -7.33 2.26
C VAL A 37 -28.22 -5.91 2.00
N ALA A 38 -28.92 -4.88 2.48
CA ALA A 38 -28.52 -3.49 2.24
C ALA A 38 -27.23 -3.12 2.98
N LYS A 39 -27.10 -3.58 4.24
CA LYS A 39 -25.84 -3.40 4.99
C LYS A 39 -24.71 -4.25 4.45
N LEU A 40 -25.00 -5.48 4.02
CA LEU A 40 -24.02 -6.32 3.33
C LEU A 40 -23.49 -5.64 2.06
N GLN A 41 -24.37 -5.04 1.26
CA GLN A 41 -23.94 -4.28 0.07
C GLN A 41 -23.05 -3.10 0.46
N THR A 42 -23.45 -2.34 1.48
CA THR A 42 -22.66 -1.18 1.98
C THR A 42 -21.27 -1.59 2.42
N LEU A 43 -21.11 -2.74 3.09
CA LEU A 43 -19.79 -3.26 3.48
C LEU A 43 -18.94 -3.61 2.28
N VAL A 44 -19.50 -4.32 1.32
CA VAL A 44 -18.78 -4.76 0.13
C VAL A 44 -18.39 -3.55 -0.73
N ASP A 45 -19.26 -2.53 -0.80
CA ASP A 45 -18.97 -1.24 -1.43
C ASP A 45 -17.84 -0.49 -0.72
N ASN A 46 -17.85 -0.44 0.62
CA ASN A 46 -16.80 0.18 1.42
C ASN A 46 -15.44 -0.52 1.22
N LEU A 47 -15.45 -1.86 1.10
CA LEU A 47 -14.25 -2.63 0.77
C LEU A 47 -13.76 -2.28 -0.64
N ALA A 48 -14.64 -2.19 -1.63
CA ALA A 48 -14.28 -1.86 -3.01
C ALA A 48 -13.79 -0.41 -3.20
N GLN A 49 -14.03 0.49 -2.24
CA GLN A 49 -13.43 1.83 -2.22
C GLN A 49 -11.94 1.81 -1.86
N HIS A 50 -11.45 0.72 -1.25
CA HIS A 50 -10.04 0.62 -0.90
C HIS A 50 -9.19 0.45 -2.18
N PRO A 51 -8.12 1.26 -2.40
CA PRO A 51 -7.36 1.26 -3.65
C PRO A 51 -6.65 -0.06 -3.97
N LEU A 52 -6.50 -0.94 -2.99
CA LEU A 52 -5.89 -2.26 -3.15
C LEU A 52 -6.91 -3.35 -3.52
N ILE A 53 -8.21 -3.13 -3.35
CA ILE A 53 -9.25 -4.13 -3.55
C ILE A 53 -9.82 -3.99 -4.97
N ASP A 54 -9.71 -5.07 -5.74
CA ASP A 54 -10.11 -5.17 -7.14
C ASP A 54 -11.47 -5.86 -7.34
N TYR A 55 -12.02 -6.50 -6.30
CA TYR A 55 -13.39 -7.01 -6.25
C TYR A 55 -13.68 -7.52 -4.83
N SER A 56 -14.91 -7.33 -4.38
CA SER A 56 -15.40 -7.85 -3.10
C SER A 56 -16.77 -8.46 -3.30
N ALA A 57 -17.06 -9.58 -2.63
CA ALA A 57 -18.37 -10.21 -2.65
C ALA A 57 -18.63 -11.04 -1.41
N ILE A 58 -19.90 -11.18 -1.04
CA ILE A 58 -20.33 -12.08 0.02
C ILE A 58 -21.22 -13.14 -0.59
N TYR A 59 -20.90 -14.40 -0.27
CA TYR A 59 -21.61 -15.58 -0.69
C TYR A 59 -22.32 -16.21 0.49
N ASP A 60 -23.47 -16.84 0.24
CA ASP A 60 -24.11 -17.71 1.21
C ASP A 60 -23.34 -19.03 1.39
N ASN A 61 -23.76 -19.84 2.34
CA ASN A 61 -23.21 -21.18 2.60
C ASN A 61 -23.39 -22.17 1.42
N TYR A 62 -24.19 -21.84 0.40
CA TYR A 62 -24.37 -22.60 -0.82
C TYR A 62 -23.52 -22.07 -2.00
N GLY A 63 -22.70 -21.04 -1.77
CA GLY A 63 -21.87 -20.41 -2.79
C GLY A 63 -22.63 -19.47 -3.74
N ARG A 64 -23.83 -19.02 -3.37
CA ARG A 64 -24.59 -18.02 -4.14
C ARG A 64 -24.17 -16.62 -3.71
N ALA A 65 -23.83 -15.77 -4.69
CA ALA A 65 -23.51 -14.38 -4.43
C ALA A 65 -24.76 -13.65 -3.90
N LEU A 66 -24.65 -13.09 -2.70
CA LEU A 66 -25.69 -12.25 -2.11
C LEU A 66 -25.49 -10.79 -2.52
N VAL A 67 -24.25 -10.32 -2.43
CA VAL A 67 -23.83 -8.96 -2.78
C VAL A 67 -22.43 -8.99 -3.38
N SER A 68 -22.15 -8.03 -4.26
CA SER A 68 -20.83 -7.86 -4.88
C SER A 68 -20.59 -6.39 -5.19
N ALA A 69 -19.33 -5.97 -5.13
CA ALA A 69 -18.90 -4.67 -5.59
C ALA A 69 -17.66 -4.83 -6.48
N GLU A 70 -17.70 -4.11 -7.60
CA GLU A 70 -16.55 -3.95 -8.47
C GLU A 70 -15.86 -2.62 -8.13
N PRO A 71 -14.53 -2.54 -8.29
CA PRO A 71 -13.78 -1.34 -8.02
C PRO A 71 -14.15 -0.25 -9.03
N PRO A 72 -13.95 1.03 -8.67
CA PRO A 72 -14.13 2.14 -9.60
C PRO A 72 -13.07 2.14 -10.73
N SER A 73 -11.97 1.38 -10.58
CA SER A 73 -10.86 1.29 -11.53
C SER A 73 -10.86 -0.02 -12.33
N ALA A 74 -10.07 -0.06 -13.41
CA ALA A 74 -9.90 -1.26 -14.22
C ALA A 74 -9.30 -2.41 -13.40
N ARG A 75 -9.86 -3.63 -13.53
CA ARG A 75 -9.33 -4.86 -12.90
C ARG A 75 -7.86 -5.08 -13.26
N ALA A 76 -7.05 -5.48 -12.28
CA ALA A 76 -5.68 -5.89 -12.53
C ALA A 76 -5.61 -7.22 -13.30
N GLU A 77 -4.52 -7.37 -14.04
CA GLU A 77 -4.16 -8.62 -14.72
C GLU A 77 -3.70 -9.71 -13.73
N LYS A 78 -3.19 -9.31 -12.56
CA LYS A 78 -2.77 -10.20 -11.47
C LYS A 78 -3.49 -9.85 -10.18
N VAL A 79 -4.25 -10.81 -9.68
CA VAL A 79 -5.09 -10.68 -8.50
C VAL A 79 -4.69 -11.71 -7.46
N PHE A 80 -4.56 -11.29 -6.21
CA PHE A 80 -4.48 -12.19 -5.06
C PHE A 80 -5.90 -12.34 -4.49
N VAL A 81 -6.38 -13.57 -4.39
CA VAL A 81 -7.73 -13.85 -3.90
C VAL A 81 -7.65 -14.36 -2.46
N LEU A 82 -8.39 -13.69 -1.58
CA LEU A 82 -8.59 -14.07 -0.19
C LEU A 82 -10.05 -14.44 0.02
N VAL A 83 -10.29 -15.58 0.65
CA VAL A 83 -11.62 -16.04 1.03
C VAL A 83 -11.64 -16.24 2.53
N GLU A 84 -12.50 -15.48 3.21
CA GLU A 84 -12.69 -15.57 4.66
C GLU A 84 -14.05 -16.18 4.99
N GLU A 85 -14.06 -17.07 5.98
CA GLU A 85 -15.29 -17.70 6.44
C GLU A 85 -16.08 -16.76 7.34
N VAL A 86 -17.35 -16.56 7.02
CA VAL A 86 -18.27 -15.85 7.91
C VAL A 86 -18.93 -16.86 8.82
N ARG A 87 -18.40 -17.00 10.04
CA ARG A 87 -18.86 -18.00 11.00
C ARG A 87 -19.30 -17.41 12.34
N GLU A 88 -20.31 -18.02 12.94
CA GLU A 88 -20.72 -17.86 14.33
C GLU A 88 -20.30 -19.12 15.09
N GLU A 89 -19.27 -19.00 15.94
CA GLU A 89 -18.66 -20.15 16.63
C GLU A 89 -18.19 -21.24 15.65
N GLU A 90 -18.96 -22.34 15.54
CA GLU A 90 -18.72 -23.49 14.66
C GLU A 90 -19.62 -23.49 13.40
N LEU A 91 -20.59 -22.57 13.30
CA LEU A 91 -21.55 -22.52 12.20
C LEU A 91 -21.10 -21.53 11.12
N ILE A 92 -20.91 -22.01 9.89
CA ILE A 92 -20.59 -21.16 8.73
C ILE A 92 -21.89 -20.64 8.11
N HIS A 93 -22.05 -19.30 8.10
CA HIS A 93 -23.18 -18.61 7.47
C HIS A 93 -22.89 -18.24 6.01
N GLY A 94 -21.62 -18.08 5.64
CA GLY A 94 -21.23 -17.71 4.30
C GLY A 94 -19.75 -17.47 4.16
N TYR A 95 -19.37 -16.84 3.04
CA TYR A 95 -17.98 -16.57 2.70
C TYR A 95 -17.82 -15.14 2.18
N LEU A 96 -16.81 -14.45 2.68
CA LEU A 96 -16.35 -13.17 2.15
C LEU A 96 -15.23 -13.43 1.15
N HIS A 97 -15.40 -12.95 -0.07
CA HIS A 97 -14.42 -13.08 -1.14
C HIS A 97 -13.85 -11.70 -1.47
N ILE A 98 -12.54 -11.56 -1.40
CA ILE A 98 -11.81 -10.33 -1.71
C ILE A 98 -10.73 -10.64 -2.73
N ALA A 99 -10.74 -9.92 -3.82
CA ALA A 99 -9.74 -9.90 -4.86
C ALA A 99 -8.89 -8.64 -4.70
N ILE A 100 -7.57 -8.80 -4.72
CA ILE A 100 -6.62 -7.75 -4.36
C ILE A 100 -5.64 -7.54 -5.49
N ASN A 101 -5.39 -6.27 -5.82
CA ASN A 101 -4.47 -5.85 -6.85
C ASN A 101 -3.02 -6.09 -6.41
N GLN A 102 -2.45 -7.22 -6.82
CA GLN A 102 -1.08 -7.60 -6.44
C GLN A 102 -0.02 -6.58 -6.91
N PRO A 103 -0.11 -6.01 -8.13
CA PRO A 103 0.78 -4.92 -8.55
C PRO A 103 0.77 -3.71 -7.61
N MET A 104 -0.39 -3.28 -7.11
CA MET A 104 -0.48 -2.12 -6.22
C MET A 104 0.10 -2.39 -4.83
N LEU A 105 -0.01 -3.62 -4.32
CA LEU A 105 0.66 -4.02 -3.08
C LEU A 105 2.18 -3.83 -3.11
N LEU A 106 2.78 -3.93 -4.30
CA LEU A 106 4.22 -3.82 -4.49
C LEU A 106 4.65 -2.40 -4.92
N ALA A 107 3.73 -1.57 -5.40
CA ALA A 107 4.05 -0.25 -5.98
C ALA A 107 4.23 0.85 -4.93
N GLU A 108 3.46 0.81 -3.84
CA GLU A 108 3.44 1.85 -2.79
C GLU A 108 4.83 2.08 -2.14
N PRO A 109 5.63 1.03 -1.83
CA PRO A 109 6.97 1.21 -1.26
C PRO A 109 8.01 1.76 -2.26
N ILE A 110 7.88 1.46 -3.55
CA ILE A 110 8.88 1.81 -4.57
C ILE A 110 8.91 3.33 -4.78
N SER A 111 7.73 3.96 -4.81
CA SER A 111 7.60 5.41 -5.00
C SER A 111 8.26 6.25 -3.90
N VAL A 112 8.23 5.78 -2.64
CA VAL A 112 8.83 6.53 -1.52
C VAL A 112 10.36 6.50 -1.57
N HIS A 113 10.95 5.41 -2.06
CA HIS A 113 12.40 5.28 -2.18
C HIS A 113 12.99 6.00 -3.39
N GLU A 114 12.28 6.05 -4.53
CA GLU A 114 12.69 6.88 -5.67
C GLU A 114 12.68 8.36 -5.31
N TYR A 115 11.66 8.80 -4.57
CA TYR A 115 11.58 10.19 -4.11
C TYR A 115 12.80 10.56 -3.24
N LEU A 116 13.21 9.71 -2.30
CA LEU A 116 14.35 9.98 -1.43
C LEU A 116 15.70 9.97 -2.17
N SER A 117 15.86 9.08 -3.16
CA SER A 117 17.07 9.00 -3.98
C SER A 117 17.21 10.21 -4.92
N TYR A 118 16.10 10.71 -5.47
CA TYR A 118 16.08 11.87 -6.35
C TYR A 118 16.57 13.14 -5.63
N TYR A 119 16.07 13.42 -4.42
CA TYR A 119 16.53 14.58 -3.64
C TYR A 119 17.95 14.41 -3.07
N GLY A 120 18.38 13.18 -2.77
CA GLY A 120 19.74 12.88 -2.32
C GLY A 120 20.81 13.28 -3.34
N GLN A 121 20.54 13.13 -4.63
CA GLN A 121 21.47 13.52 -5.69
C GLN A 121 21.70 15.04 -5.73
N PHE A 122 20.66 15.86 -5.51
CA PHE A 122 20.81 17.31 -5.47
C PHE A 122 21.68 17.76 -4.29
N LEU A 123 21.54 17.13 -3.13
CA LEU A 123 22.40 17.42 -1.97
C LEU A 123 23.88 17.07 -2.24
N LEU A 124 24.14 15.99 -2.97
CA LEU A 124 25.51 15.61 -3.38
C LEU A 124 26.12 16.64 -4.34
N VAL A 125 25.35 17.08 -5.34
CA VAL A 125 25.78 18.15 -6.25
C VAL A 125 26.03 19.45 -5.49
N PHE A 126 25.15 19.80 -4.53
CA PHE A 126 25.32 20.98 -3.69
C PHE A 126 26.57 20.91 -2.81
N ALA A 127 26.86 19.73 -2.23
CA ALA A 127 28.04 19.51 -1.42
C ALA A 127 29.33 19.67 -2.22
N ILE A 128 29.37 19.17 -3.46
CA ILE A 128 30.52 19.34 -4.38
C ILE A 128 30.71 20.83 -4.71
N LEU A 129 29.64 21.53 -5.09
CA LEU A 129 29.70 22.96 -5.40
C LEU A 129 30.15 23.80 -4.19
N ALA A 130 29.64 23.49 -3.00
CA ALA A 130 30.04 24.15 -1.76
C ALA A 130 31.53 23.92 -1.46
N GLY A 131 32.03 22.69 -1.62
CA GLY A 131 33.45 22.37 -1.43
C GLY A 131 34.36 23.11 -2.41
N VAL A 132 33.97 23.20 -3.69
CA VAL A 132 34.71 23.95 -4.72
C VAL A 132 34.72 25.44 -4.41
N LEU A 133 33.57 26.03 -4.07
CA LEU A 133 33.46 27.44 -3.69
C LEU A 133 34.29 27.76 -2.45
N MET A 134 34.24 26.91 -1.43
CA MET A 134 35.02 27.09 -0.21
C MET A 134 36.52 27.07 -0.51
N THR A 135 36.97 26.14 -1.36
CA THR A 135 38.37 26.02 -1.79
C THR A 135 38.84 27.24 -2.59
N LEU A 136 38.04 27.70 -3.56
CA LEU A 136 38.35 28.88 -4.37
C LEU A 136 38.40 30.16 -3.53
N THR A 137 37.44 30.32 -2.62
CA THR A 137 37.36 31.49 -1.73
C THR A 137 38.57 31.53 -0.79
N PHE A 138 38.95 30.40 -0.21
CA PHE A 138 40.14 30.27 0.63
C PHE A 138 41.43 30.55 -0.15
N ASN A 139 41.55 30.02 -1.37
CA ASN A 139 42.72 30.23 -2.23
C ASN A 139 42.87 31.73 -2.61
N LYS A 140 41.78 32.39 -3.01
CA LYS A 140 41.79 33.81 -3.36
C LYS A 140 42.12 34.70 -2.16
N TRP A 141 41.63 34.37 -0.97
CA TRP A 141 41.91 35.14 0.25
C TRP A 141 43.37 34.98 0.72
N ARG A 142 43.94 33.78 0.58
CA ARG A 142 45.36 33.52 0.84
C ARG A 142 46.26 34.29 -0.12
N TYR A 143 46.01 34.21 -1.43
CA TYR A 143 46.82 34.92 -2.43
C TYR A 143 46.72 36.45 -2.32
N ARG A 144 45.57 36.99 -1.88
CA ARG A 144 45.44 38.43 -1.65
C ARG A 144 46.30 38.95 -0.49
N ARG A 145 46.63 38.10 0.50
CA ARG A 145 47.55 38.47 1.60
C ARG A 145 49.03 38.39 1.22
N TRP A 146 49.36 37.81 0.05
CA TRP A 146 50.74 37.56 -0.38
C TRP A 146 51.15 38.41 -1.59
N ARG A 147 50.31 39.35 -2.04
CA ARG A 147 50.74 40.39 -2.98
C ARG A 147 51.64 41.37 -2.24
N ALA A 148 52.93 41.27 -2.48
CA ALA A 148 53.90 42.28 -2.07
C ALA A 148 53.47 43.65 -2.63
N PRO A 149 53.56 44.74 -1.85
CA PRO A 149 53.39 46.07 -2.40
C PRO A 149 54.49 46.32 -3.43
N GLU A 150 54.12 46.81 -4.61
CA GLU A 150 55.06 47.49 -5.52
C GLU A 150 55.60 48.76 -4.87
#